data_AF-A0A9P3LKI2-F1
#
_entry.id   AF-A0A9P3LKI2-F1
#
_cell.length_a   1.000
_cell.length_b   1.000
_cell.length_c   1.000
_cell.angle_alpha   90.00
_cell.angle_beta   90.00
_cell.angle_gamma   90.00
#
_symmetry.space_group_name_H-M   'P 1'
#
loop_
_entity.id
_entity.type
_entity.pdbx_description
1 polymer ?
#
loop_
_entity_poly.entity_id
_entity_poly.type
_entity_poly.pdbx_seq_one_letter_code
_entity_poly.pdbx_strand_id
1 'polypeptide(L)'
;MASSADARATSRGAGPDVATPSTGSSGALRPNPKGTPVDPAAAPGSMPFHDVCEYATARLAAGQYVELWYFTRAGVDYARAQTSATSGLPSARALRDEALRWDDVFFASGLLRARMLLAGWEPAAARMLAEMYRTLNCEHAHVGNEALLVRYAADVRREWHAAVGTPRAFNPAIINEQRMLHIATFHMLDAPLAQEQEDFTDAVAPLSGSGSQNSRERKRRRSDNRY
;
A
#
# COMPACT_ATOMS: atom_id res chain seq x y z
N MET A 1 -26.46 56.30 4.62
CA MET A 1 -25.11 56.79 4.91
C MET A 1 -24.16 56.05 3.97
N ALA A 2 -23.58 56.79 3.03
CA ALA A 2 -22.69 56.27 2.01
C ALA A 2 -21.30 55.95 2.61
N SER A 3 -20.66 54.86 2.20
CA SER A 3 -19.22 54.72 2.33
C SER A 3 -18.66 54.04 1.08
N SER A 4 -17.84 54.84 0.40
CA SER A 4 -17.12 54.57 -0.84
C SER A 4 -15.74 54.01 -0.48
N ALA A 5 -15.25 53.03 -1.23
CA ALA A 5 -13.83 52.65 -1.21
C ALA A 5 -13.40 52.16 -2.60
N ASP A 6 -12.89 53.11 -3.37
CA ASP A 6 -11.99 52.94 -4.51
C ASP A 6 -10.70 52.23 -4.09
N ALA A 7 -10.20 51.31 -4.92
CA ALA A 7 -8.78 50.95 -4.92
C ALA A 7 -8.28 50.69 -6.35
N ARG A 8 -7.37 51.57 -6.74
CA ARG A 8 -6.75 51.76 -8.06
C ARG A 8 -5.76 50.66 -8.42
N ALA A 9 -5.69 50.41 -9.73
CA ALA A 9 -4.65 49.67 -10.42
C ALA A 9 -3.28 50.39 -10.44
N THR A 10 -2.20 49.61 -10.48
CA THR A 10 -0.85 50.08 -10.82
C THR A 10 -0.18 49.14 -11.82
N SER A 11 0.43 49.74 -12.83
CA SER A 11 1.00 49.11 -14.01
C SER A 11 2.54 49.11 -14.00
N ARG A 12 3.13 48.10 -14.68
CA ARG A 12 4.30 48.13 -15.60
C ARG A 12 5.59 48.90 -15.26
N GLY A 13 6.71 48.17 -15.41
CA GLY A 13 8.05 48.65 -15.86
C GLY A 13 9.06 47.48 -15.74
N ALA A 14 9.48 46.80 -16.82
CA ALA A 14 10.55 47.13 -17.79
C ALA A 14 11.98 47.08 -17.18
N GLY A 15 12.84 46.19 -17.72
CA GLY A 15 14.23 45.91 -17.32
C GLY A 15 15.24 47.03 -17.65
N PRO A 16 16.56 46.82 -17.50
CA PRO A 16 17.34 46.15 -18.57
C PRO A 16 18.62 45.35 -18.16
N ASP A 17 18.98 44.43 -19.06
CA ASP A 17 20.27 44.00 -19.63
C ASP A 17 21.67 44.06 -18.94
N VAL A 18 22.40 42.95 -19.21
CA VAL A 18 23.84 42.78 -19.55
C VAL A 18 24.91 42.71 -18.44
N ALA A 19 25.53 41.52 -18.30
CA ALA A 19 26.99 41.31 -18.52
C ALA A 19 27.42 39.83 -18.32
N THR A 20 28.06 39.26 -19.35
CA THR A 20 29.09 38.18 -19.30
C THR A 20 30.45 38.85 -19.61
N PRO A 21 31.66 38.34 -19.25
CA PRO A 21 32.12 36.94 -19.42
C PRO A 21 33.23 36.40 -18.46
N SER A 22 33.54 35.09 -18.55
CA SER A 22 34.90 34.44 -18.55
C SER A 22 34.76 32.95 -18.18
N THR A 23 35.00 32.00 -19.09
CA THR A 23 36.29 31.40 -19.53
C THR A 23 36.97 30.50 -18.49
N GLY A 24 36.82 29.18 -18.68
CA GLY A 24 37.90 28.21 -18.45
C GLY A 24 37.68 27.18 -17.34
N SER A 25 37.28 25.96 -17.71
CA SER A 25 38.05 24.75 -17.36
C SER A 25 37.52 23.55 -18.14
N SER A 26 38.36 23.04 -19.03
CA SER A 26 38.11 21.89 -19.89
C SER A 26 38.43 20.60 -19.12
N GLY A 27 37.40 19.93 -18.62
CA GLY A 27 37.46 18.54 -18.15
C GLY A 27 36.78 17.64 -19.18
N ALA A 28 37.54 16.80 -19.86
CA ALA A 28 37.03 15.89 -20.89
C ALA A 28 36.04 14.87 -20.30
N LEU A 29 34.74 15.16 -20.41
CA LEU A 29 33.68 14.20 -20.17
C LEU A 29 33.51 13.32 -21.41
N ARG A 30 33.64 12.01 -21.20
CA ARG A 30 33.35 10.97 -22.20
C ARG A 30 31.95 11.21 -22.78
N PRO A 31 31.74 11.07 -24.11
CA PRO A 31 30.41 11.17 -24.69
C PRO A 31 29.55 10.02 -24.15
N ASN A 32 28.59 10.36 -23.31
CA ASN A 32 27.53 9.46 -22.91
C ASN A 32 26.78 9.05 -24.21
N PRO A 33 26.57 7.75 -24.49
CA PRO A 33 25.81 7.35 -25.67
C PRO A 33 24.43 8.00 -25.60
N LYS A 34 24.20 8.88 -26.58
CA LYS A 34 23.00 9.70 -26.73
C LYS A 34 21.77 8.81 -26.57
N GLY A 35 20.89 9.23 -25.65
CA GLY A 35 19.65 8.54 -25.32
C GLY A 35 18.89 8.16 -26.58
N THR A 36 18.31 6.97 -26.57
CA THR A 36 17.28 6.57 -27.51
C THR A 36 16.25 7.69 -27.64
N PRO A 37 15.79 8.03 -28.86
CA PRO A 37 14.73 9.01 -29.06
C PRO A 37 13.53 8.62 -28.20
N VAL A 38 13.19 9.48 -27.24
CA VAL A 38 11.96 9.33 -26.45
C VAL A 38 10.83 9.75 -27.38
N ASP A 39 9.95 8.81 -27.73
CA ASP A 39 8.74 9.12 -28.48
C ASP A 39 7.85 10.03 -27.63
N PRO A 40 7.61 11.30 -28.03
CA PRO A 40 6.77 12.22 -27.26
C PRO A 40 5.29 11.81 -27.25
N ALA A 41 4.88 10.85 -28.10
CA ALA A 41 3.56 10.26 -28.11
C ALA A 41 3.46 8.95 -27.30
N ALA A 42 4.59 8.39 -26.85
CA ALA A 42 4.58 7.26 -25.92
C ALA A 42 4.11 7.76 -24.55
N ALA A 43 2.81 7.64 -24.30
CA ALA A 43 2.26 7.81 -22.96
C ALA A 43 3.09 6.93 -22.00
N PRO A 44 3.53 7.47 -20.84
CA PRO A 44 4.22 6.65 -19.84
C PRO A 44 3.40 5.39 -19.63
N GLY A 45 4.04 4.23 -19.86
CA GLY A 45 3.37 2.96 -20.12
C GLY A 45 2.16 2.78 -19.23
N SER A 46 1.00 2.56 -19.85
CA SER A 46 -0.28 2.33 -19.17
C SER A 46 -0.01 1.45 -17.96
N MET A 47 -0.09 2.04 -16.76
CA MET A 47 0.20 1.33 -15.52
C MET A 47 -0.65 0.07 -15.56
N PRO A 48 -0.05 -1.14 -15.51
CA PRO A 48 -0.83 -2.36 -15.63
C PRO A 48 -1.86 -2.32 -14.52
N PHE A 49 -3.13 -2.16 -14.89
CA PHE A 49 -4.22 -2.23 -13.93
C PHE A 49 -4.09 -3.61 -13.29
N HIS A 50 -3.65 -3.65 -12.02
CA HIS A 50 -3.42 -4.91 -11.33
C HIS A 50 -4.74 -5.68 -11.31
N ASP A 51 -4.78 -6.87 -11.89
CA ASP A 51 -5.96 -7.73 -11.90
C ASP A 51 -6.36 -8.02 -10.45
N VAL A 52 -7.46 -7.40 -10.03
CA VAL A 52 -8.07 -7.65 -8.73
C VAL A 52 -9.09 -8.76 -8.91
N CYS A 53 -9.24 -9.60 -7.90
CA CYS A 53 -10.21 -10.70 -7.90
C CYS A 53 -11.61 -10.22 -8.32
N GLU A 54 -12.30 -11.03 -9.12
CA GLU A 54 -13.65 -10.75 -9.63
C GLU A 54 -14.66 -10.62 -8.47
N TYR A 55 -14.57 -11.48 -7.44
CA TYR A 55 -15.35 -11.34 -6.20
C TYR A 55 -15.23 -9.93 -5.61
N ALA A 56 -14.02 -9.42 -5.45
CA ALA A 56 -13.80 -8.10 -4.84
C ALA A 56 -14.30 -6.96 -5.72
N THR A 57 -14.14 -7.09 -7.04
CA THR A 57 -14.65 -6.12 -8.01
C THR A 57 -16.17 -6.07 -8.01
N ALA A 58 -16.84 -7.23 -7.99
CA ALA A 58 -18.30 -7.33 -7.95
C ALA A 58 -18.87 -6.73 -6.66
N ARG A 59 -18.26 -7.02 -5.50
CA ARG A 59 -18.70 -6.43 -4.23
C ARG A 59 -18.51 -4.92 -4.20
N LEU A 60 -17.39 -4.43 -4.72
CA LEU A 60 -17.14 -3.00 -4.79
C LEU A 60 -18.15 -2.30 -5.72
N ALA A 61 -18.47 -2.87 -6.88
CA ALA A 61 -19.49 -2.35 -7.79
C ALA A 61 -20.89 -2.31 -7.14
N ALA A 62 -21.18 -3.27 -6.26
CA ALA A 62 -22.43 -3.30 -5.48
C ALA A 62 -22.44 -2.32 -4.28
N GLY A 63 -21.41 -1.49 -4.10
CA GLY A 63 -21.31 -0.59 -2.95
C GLY A 63 -20.96 -1.28 -1.62
N GLN A 64 -20.65 -2.58 -1.67
CA GLN A 64 -20.47 -3.38 -0.47
C GLN A 64 -19.05 -3.29 0.08
N TYR A 65 -18.93 -3.49 1.40
CA TYR A 65 -17.64 -3.68 2.04
C TYR A 65 -16.97 -4.95 1.52
N VAL A 66 -15.68 -4.85 1.22
CA VAL A 66 -14.78 -5.95 0.86
C VAL A 66 -13.47 -5.77 1.60
N GLU A 67 -12.88 -6.86 2.08
CA GLU A 67 -11.60 -6.86 2.81
C GLU A 67 -10.49 -6.22 1.97
N LEU A 68 -9.65 -5.42 2.63
CA LEU A 68 -8.58 -4.68 1.96
C LEU A 68 -7.50 -5.63 1.42
N TRP A 69 -7.42 -6.84 1.96
CA TRP A 69 -6.52 -7.90 1.52
C TRP A 69 -6.58 -8.16 0.01
N TYR A 70 -7.76 -8.11 -0.62
CA TYR A 70 -7.89 -8.35 -2.07
C TYR A 70 -7.16 -7.31 -2.94
N PHE A 71 -6.82 -6.16 -2.37
CA PHE A 71 -6.10 -5.07 -3.04
C PHE A 71 -4.62 -5.03 -2.65
N THR A 72 -4.16 -5.94 -1.79
CA THR A 72 -2.74 -6.10 -1.44
C THR A 72 -1.98 -6.84 -2.55
N ARG A 73 -0.65 -6.87 -2.48
CA ARG A 73 0.17 -7.68 -3.40
C ARG A 73 -0.22 -9.15 -3.37
N ALA A 74 -0.40 -9.71 -2.16
CA ALA A 74 -0.83 -11.09 -1.98
C ALA A 74 -2.22 -11.36 -2.58
N GLY A 75 -3.15 -10.41 -2.44
CA GLY A 75 -4.48 -10.50 -3.05
C GLY A 75 -4.47 -10.44 -4.58
N VAL A 76 -3.63 -9.57 -5.15
CA VAL A 76 -3.43 -9.47 -6.61
C VAL A 76 -2.78 -10.74 -7.17
N ASP A 77 -1.75 -11.26 -6.51
CA ASP A 77 -1.11 -12.52 -6.93
C ASP A 77 -2.08 -13.70 -6.81
N TYR A 78 -2.91 -13.73 -5.76
CA TYR A 78 -3.99 -14.68 -5.63
C TYR A 78 -5.00 -14.57 -6.79
N ALA A 79 -5.40 -13.35 -7.18
CA ALA A 79 -6.32 -13.14 -8.30
C ALA A 79 -5.76 -13.67 -9.63
N ARG A 80 -4.46 -13.50 -9.88
CA ARG A 80 -3.79 -14.04 -11.08
C ARG A 80 -3.71 -15.57 -11.10
N ALA A 81 -3.59 -16.17 -9.92
CA ALA A 81 -3.53 -17.63 -9.78
C ALA A 81 -4.91 -18.30 -9.81
N GLN A 82 -6.00 -17.55 -9.73
CA GLN A 82 -7.35 -18.11 -9.76
C GLN A 82 -7.75 -18.61 -11.14
N THR A 83 -8.56 -19.68 -11.14
CA THR A 83 -9.21 -20.20 -12.33
C THR A 83 -10.63 -19.63 -12.44
N SER A 84 -11.23 -19.68 -13.63
CA SER A 84 -12.60 -19.20 -13.85
C SER A 84 -13.66 -19.87 -12.95
N ALA A 85 -13.38 -21.07 -12.41
CA ALA A 85 -14.31 -21.76 -11.51
C ALA A 85 -14.39 -21.13 -10.11
N THR A 86 -13.35 -20.39 -9.68
CA THR A 86 -13.26 -19.84 -8.31
C THR A 86 -13.30 -18.31 -8.27
N SER A 87 -13.22 -17.63 -9.42
CA SER A 87 -13.06 -16.16 -9.51
C SER A 87 -14.12 -15.35 -8.76
N GLY A 88 -15.35 -15.86 -8.69
CA GLY A 88 -16.48 -15.21 -8.01
C GLY A 88 -16.61 -15.52 -6.52
N LEU A 89 -15.78 -16.39 -5.94
CA LEU A 89 -15.88 -16.82 -4.55
C LEU A 89 -14.92 -16.06 -3.63
N PRO A 90 -15.29 -15.85 -2.35
CA PRO A 90 -14.35 -15.32 -1.38
C PRO A 90 -13.18 -16.30 -1.16
N SER A 91 -11.97 -15.74 -1.04
CA SER A 91 -10.77 -16.52 -0.71
C SER A 91 -10.78 -16.91 0.75
N ALA A 92 -10.52 -18.20 1.05
CA ALA A 92 -10.25 -18.66 2.42
C ALA A 92 -8.94 -18.07 2.99
N ARG A 93 -8.08 -17.50 2.14
CA ARG A 93 -6.83 -16.84 2.53
C ARG A 93 -7.00 -15.34 2.77
N ALA A 94 -8.20 -14.80 2.56
CA ALA A 94 -8.45 -13.39 2.76
C ALA A 94 -8.25 -13.03 4.23
N LEU A 95 -7.29 -12.15 4.48
CA LEU A 95 -7.08 -11.57 5.80
C LEU A 95 -8.09 -10.47 6.04
N ARG A 96 -8.54 -10.35 7.29
CA ARG A 96 -9.29 -9.19 7.70
C ARG A 96 -8.36 -7.97 7.78
N ASP A 97 -8.93 -6.77 7.66
CA ASP A 97 -8.14 -5.52 7.59
C ASP A 97 -7.19 -5.34 8.78
N GLU A 98 -7.60 -5.74 9.99
CA GLU A 98 -6.77 -5.59 11.20
C GLU A 98 -5.57 -6.55 11.28
N ALA A 99 -5.57 -7.59 10.47
CA ALA A 99 -4.47 -8.54 10.36
C ALA A 99 -3.45 -8.16 9.26
N LEU A 100 -3.66 -7.04 8.59
CA LEU A 100 -2.73 -6.53 7.57
C LEU A 100 -1.59 -5.74 8.19
N ARG A 101 -0.44 -5.73 7.51
CA ARG A 101 0.67 -4.82 7.83
C ARG A 101 0.35 -3.41 7.33
N TRP A 102 0.95 -2.38 7.93
CA TRP A 102 0.74 -1.00 7.50
C TRP A 102 1.11 -0.79 6.02
N ASP A 103 2.24 -1.35 5.58
CA ASP A 103 2.68 -1.31 4.17
C ASP A 103 1.62 -1.89 3.21
N ASP A 104 1.01 -3.02 3.59
CA ASP A 104 -0.03 -3.68 2.81
C ASP A 104 -1.29 -2.82 2.75
N VAL A 105 -1.70 -2.22 3.88
CA VAL A 105 -2.83 -1.28 3.96
C VAL A 105 -2.60 -0.08 3.04
N PHE A 106 -1.41 0.54 3.13
CA PHE A 106 -1.09 1.72 2.35
C PHE A 106 -1.02 1.42 0.85
N PHE A 107 -0.35 0.33 0.44
CA PHE A 107 -0.37 -0.14 -0.94
C PHE A 107 -1.79 -0.40 -1.44
N ALA A 108 -2.57 -1.17 -0.67
CA ALA A 108 -3.92 -1.56 -1.02
C ALA A 108 -4.87 -0.37 -1.14
N SER A 109 -4.66 0.70 -0.36
CA SER A 109 -5.49 1.91 -0.41
C SER A 109 -5.46 2.59 -1.80
N GLY A 110 -4.29 2.63 -2.44
CA GLY A 110 -4.14 3.19 -3.78
C GLY A 110 -4.90 2.38 -4.83
N LEU A 111 -4.78 1.05 -4.75
CA LEU A 111 -5.46 0.15 -5.68
C LEU A 111 -6.98 0.12 -5.44
N LEU A 112 -7.43 0.12 -4.17
CA LEU A 112 -8.83 0.24 -3.81
C LEU A 112 -9.44 1.51 -4.40
N ARG A 113 -8.79 2.67 -4.22
CA ARG A 113 -9.25 3.95 -4.80
C ARG A 113 -9.41 3.85 -6.31
N ALA A 114 -8.41 3.32 -7.02
CA ALA A 114 -8.48 3.16 -8.47
C ALA A 114 -9.66 2.27 -8.89
N ARG A 115 -9.88 1.17 -8.16
CA ARG A 115 -10.99 0.25 -8.41
C ARG A 115 -12.36 0.83 -8.06
N MET A 116 -12.47 1.67 -7.04
CA MET A 116 -13.70 2.40 -6.72
C MET A 116 -14.12 3.31 -7.89
N LEU A 117 -13.17 4.07 -8.45
CA LEU A 117 -13.43 4.95 -9.59
C LEU A 117 -13.87 4.16 -10.83
N LEU A 118 -13.21 3.03 -11.11
CA LEU A 118 -13.60 2.14 -12.21
C LEU A 118 -14.98 1.49 -12.00
N ALA A 119 -15.35 1.23 -10.74
CA ALA A 119 -16.65 0.70 -10.36
C ALA A 119 -17.77 1.76 -10.32
N GLY A 120 -17.49 3.01 -10.73
CA GLY A 120 -18.49 4.07 -10.82
C GLY A 120 -18.82 4.75 -9.48
N TRP A 121 -17.97 4.59 -8.45
CA TRP A 121 -18.15 5.33 -7.20
C TRP A 121 -17.99 6.83 -7.44
N GLU A 122 -18.69 7.62 -6.64
CA GLU A 122 -18.58 9.08 -6.69
C GLU A 122 -17.12 9.51 -6.36
N PRO A 123 -16.50 10.40 -7.16
CA PRO A 123 -15.09 10.76 -6.97
C PRO A 123 -14.75 11.35 -5.61
N ALA A 124 -15.65 12.11 -4.98
CA ALA A 124 -15.44 12.61 -3.62
C ALA A 124 -15.45 11.49 -2.58
N ALA A 125 -16.30 10.46 -2.71
CA ALA A 125 -16.27 9.27 -1.86
C ALA A 125 -14.91 8.55 -1.92
N ALA A 126 -14.41 8.26 -3.13
CA ALA A 126 -13.10 7.64 -3.32
C ALA A 126 -11.94 8.53 -2.80
N ARG A 127 -12.07 9.86 -2.97
CA ARG A 127 -11.09 10.84 -2.47
C ARG A 127 -11.05 10.91 -0.94
N MET A 128 -12.21 10.93 -0.28
CA MET A 128 -12.28 10.96 1.18
C MET A 128 -11.58 9.76 1.81
N LEU A 129 -11.79 8.56 1.26
CA LEU A 129 -11.13 7.37 1.77
C LEU A 129 -9.61 7.41 1.51
N ALA A 130 -9.18 7.86 0.33
CA ALA A 130 -7.75 8.03 0.03
C ALA A 130 -7.07 9.06 0.96
N GLU A 131 -7.78 10.14 1.29
CA GLU A 131 -7.30 11.19 2.19
C GLU A 131 -7.15 10.69 3.62
N MET A 132 -8.07 9.84 4.11
CA MET A 132 -7.89 9.14 5.40
C MET A 132 -6.56 8.39 5.45
N TYR A 133 -6.26 7.55 4.46
CA TYR A 133 -5.01 6.80 4.44
C TYR A 133 -3.78 7.69 4.32
N ARG A 134 -3.87 8.79 3.58
CA ARG A 134 -2.80 9.81 3.50
C ARG A 134 -2.54 10.43 4.87
N THR A 135 -3.58 10.88 5.56
CA THR A 135 -3.47 11.47 6.90
C THR A 135 -2.89 10.47 7.90
N LEU A 136 -3.40 9.24 7.92
CA LEU A 136 -2.85 8.19 8.78
C LEU A 136 -1.39 7.85 8.45
N ASN A 137 -0.98 7.93 7.19
CA ASN A 137 0.42 7.71 6.82
C ASN A 137 1.34 8.86 7.28
N CYS A 138 0.82 10.09 7.36
CA CYS A 138 1.53 11.19 8.03
C CYS A 138 1.65 10.93 9.54
N GLU A 139 0.55 10.50 10.19
CA GLU A 139 0.57 10.13 11.61
C GLU A 139 1.46 8.91 11.91
N HIS A 140 1.58 7.97 10.96
CA HIS A 140 2.46 6.81 11.08
C HIS A 140 3.91 7.19 11.35
N ALA A 141 4.39 8.27 10.72
CA ALA A 141 5.72 8.81 10.97
C ALA A 141 5.90 9.36 12.40
N HIS A 142 4.80 9.61 13.13
CA HIS A 142 4.81 10.21 14.46
C HIS A 142 4.47 9.22 15.60
N VAL A 143 3.50 8.32 15.39
CA VAL A 143 2.96 7.43 16.45
C VAL A 143 3.82 6.19 16.68
N GLY A 144 4.51 5.68 15.65
CA GLY A 144 5.37 4.50 15.74
C GLY A 144 4.66 3.17 16.05
N ASN A 145 3.32 3.16 16.20
CA ASN A 145 2.52 1.96 16.44
C ASN A 145 1.64 1.64 15.23
N GLU A 146 2.14 0.77 14.35
CA GLU A 146 1.42 0.34 13.14
C GLU A 146 0.10 -0.37 13.45
N ALA A 147 0.08 -1.26 14.44
CA ALA A 147 -1.10 -2.05 14.77
C ALA A 147 -2.29 -1.16 15.17
N LEU A 148 -2.02 -0.09 15.92
CA LEU A 148 -3.01 0.92 16.28
C LEU A 148 -3.62 1.59 15.03
N LEU A 149 -2.79 2.00 14.07
CA LEU A 149 -3.23 2.68 12.85
C LEU A 149 -4.00 1.76 11.92
N VAL A 150 -3.53 0.51 11.76
CA VAL A 150 -4.23 -0.52 11.00
C VAL A 150 -5.61 -0.78 11.61
N ARG A 151 -5.69 -0.93 12.95
CA ARG A 151 -6.96 -1.18 13.63
C ARG A 151 -7.93 0.00 13.49
N TYR A 152 -7.43 1.22 13.69
CA TYR A 152 -8.21 2.43 13.47
C TYR A 152 -8.76 2.50 12.03
N ALA A 153 -7.90 2.30 11.03
CA ALA A 153 -8.29 2.32 9.62
C ALA A 153 -9.35 1.26 9.30
N ALA A 154 -9.19 0.05 9.83
CA ALA A 154 -10.13 -1.06 9.67
C ALA A 154 -11.53 -0.71 10.22
N ASP A 155 -11.59 -0.17 11.43
CA ASP A 155 -12.85 0.17 12.11
C ASP A 155 -13.56 1.34 11.41
N VAL A 156 -12.82 2.41 11.10
CA VAL A 156 -13.37 3.58 10.40
C VAL A 156 -13.86 3.22 9.00
N ARG A 157 -13.10 2.41 8.23
CA ARG A 157 -13.50 2.02 6.88
C ARG A 157 -14.78 1.17 6.88
N ARG A 158 -14.91 0.22 7.81
CA ARG A 158 -16.13 -0.59 7.96
C ARG A 158 -17.34 0.27 8.25
N GLU A 159 -17.23 1.17 9.23
CA GLU A 159 -18.32 2.07 9.63
C GLU A 159 -18.68 3.03 8.50
N TRP A 160 -17.68 3.59 7.82
CA TRP A 160 -17.89 4.48 6.68
C TRP A 160 -18.60 3.75 5.52
N HIS A 161 -18.18 2.54 5.16
CA HIS A 161 -18.86 1.74 4.14
C HIS A 161 -20.32 1.42 4.50
N ALA A 162 -20.62 1.23 5.79
CA ALA A 162 -22.00 1.00 6.24
C ALA A 162 -22.85 2.28 6.22
N ALA A 163 -22.21 3.45 6.33
CA ALA A 163 -22.87 4.74 6.40
C ALA A 163 -22.98 5.48 5.06
N VAL A 164 -22.13 5.17 4.08
CA VAL A 164 -22.10 5.84 2.77
C VAL A 164 -23.45 5.69 2.06
N GLY A 165 -23.95 6.79 1.49
CA GLY A 165 -25.29 6.84 0.88
C GLY A 165 -26.45 7.01 1.87
N THR A 166 -26.18 7.11 3.18
CA THR A 166 -27.18 7.39 4.22
C THR A 166 -26.97 8.78 4.85
N PRO A 167 -27.95 9.32 5.59
CA PRO A 167 -27.77 10.55 6.38
C PRO A 167 -26.70 10.44 7.49
N ARG A 168 -26.21 9.23 7.79
CA ARG A 168 -25.16 8.98 8.79
C ARG A 168 -23.76 8.99 8.17
N ALA A 169 -23.64 9.22 6.86
CA ALA A 169 -22.34 9.32 6.20
C ALA A 169 -21.49 10.41 6.84
N PHE A 170 -20.19 10.13 6.99
CA PHE A 170 -19.21 11.04 7.56
C PHE A 170 -17.95 11.05 6.71
N ASN A 171 -17.09 12.04 6.92
CA ASN A 171 -15.80 12.12 6.23
C ASN A 171 -14.73 11.31 7.01
N PRO A 172 -14.28 10.15 6.52
CA PRO A 172 -13.29 9.32 7.21
C PRO A 172 -11.90 9.97 7.27
N ALA A 173 -11.64 11.00 6.46
CA ALA A 173 -10.38 11.74 6.49
C ALA A 173 -10.17 12.58 7.75
N ILE A 174 -11.25 12.88 8.49
CA ILE A 174 -11.18 13.58 9.77
C ILE A 174 -10.84 12.54 10.83
N ILE A 175 -9.61 12.56 11.33
CA ILE A 175 -9.13 11.61 12.32
C ILE A 175 -9.76 11.88 13.69
N ASN A 176 -10.41 10.86 14.25
CA ASN A 176 -10.96 10.90 15.59
C ASN A 176 -9.89 10.45 16.60
N GLU A 177 -9.19 11.43 17.17
CA GLU A 177 -8.13 11.21 18.17
C GLU A 177 -8.65 10.45 19.40
N GLN A 178 -9.87 10.73 19.87
CA GLN A 178 -10.45 10.02 21.02
C GLN A 178 -10.64 8.53 20.73
N ARG A 179 -11.07 8.18 19.51
CA ARG A 179 -11.15 6.77 19.08
C ARG A 179 -9.77 6.15 19.01
N MET A 180 -8.77 6.86 18.51
CA MET A 180 -7.39 6.36 18.47
C MET A 180 -6.84 6.11 19.87
N LEU A 181 -7.04 7.04 20.81
CA LEU A 181 -6.67 6.88 22.22
C LEU A 181 -7.39 5.68 22.86
N HIS A 182 -8.67 5.50 22.56
CA HIS A 182 -9.44 4.35 23.03
C HIS A 182 -8.83 3.04 22.51
N ILE A 183 -8.58 2.92 21.21
CA ILE A 183 -7.93 1.72 20.63
C ILE A 183 -6.55 1.49 21.26
N ALA A 184 -5.75 2.54 21.44
CA ALA A 184 -4.43 2.46 22.05
C ALA A 184 -4.52 1.94 23.49
N THR A 185 -5.48 2.43 24.27
CA THR A 185 -5.70 1.99 25.66
C THR A 185 -6.01 0.51 25.73
N PHE A 186 -6.92 0.01 24.89
CA PHE A 186 -7.25 -1.41 24.83
C PHE A 186 -6.05 -2.26 24.36
N HIS A 187 -5.32 -1.80 23.34
CA HIS A 187 -4.13 -2.51 22.85
C HIS A 187 -2.99 -2.56 23.87
N MET A 188 -2.82 -1.52 24.69
CA MET A 188 -1.82 -1.53 25.77
C MET A 188 -2.21 -2.47 26.90
N LEU A 189 -3.51 -2.68 27.16
CA LEU A 189 -3.99 -3.61 28.18
C LEU A 189 -3.88 -5.08 27.72
N ASP A 190 -3.97 -5.33 26.42
CA ASP A 190 -3.88 -6.68 25.82
C ASP A 190 -2.45 -7.08 25.42
N ALA A 191 -1.46 -6.20 25.58
CA ALA A 191 -0.07 -6.52 25.33
C ALA A 191 0.45 -7.46 26.43
N PRO A 192 0.84 -8.72 26.11
CA PRO A 192 1.47 -9.58 27.11
C PRO A 192 2.76 -8.91 27.58
N LEU A 193 3.03 -8.98 28.89
CA LEU A 193 4.30 -8.61 29.55
C LEU A 193 5.50 -9.48 29.09
N ALA A 194 5.53 -9.89 27.82
CA ALA A 194 6.53 -10.76 27.25
C ALA A 194 7.69 -9.93 26.67
N GLN A 195 8.50 -9.37 27.57
CA GLN A 195 9.85 -8.89 27.26
C GLN A 195 10.83 -9.39 28.33
N GLU A 196 10.89 -10.70 28.58
CA GLU A 196 12.05 -11.35 29.22
C GLU A 196 12.16 -12.82 28.79
N GLN A 197 12.43 -13.10 27.50
CA GLN A 197 12.91 -14.42 27.11
C GLN A 197 13.68 -14.44 25.78
N GLU A 198 14.64 -13.54 25.63
CA GLU A 198 15.64 -13.60 24.55
C GLU A 198 17.03 -13.38 25.18
N ASP A 199 17.43 -14.26 26.11
CA ASP A 199 18.84 -14.32 26.55
C ASP A 199 19.18 -15.66 27.21
N PHE A 200 18.86 -16.80 26.58
CA PHE A 200 19.44 -18.08 26.98
C PHE A 200 19.26 -19.16 25.89
N THR A 201 20.04 -19.12 24.82
CA THR A 201 20.51 -20.32 24.09
C THR A 201 21.47 -19.93 22.98
N ASP A 202 22.66 -19.43 23.35
CA ASP A 202 23.79 -19.36 22.41
C ASP A 202 25.09 -19.75 23.13
N ALA A 203 25.13 -20.98 23.65
CA ALA A 203 26.38 -21.56 24.17
C ALA A 203 26.33 -23.09 24.30
N VAL A 204 26.12 -23.85 23.20
CA VAL A 204 26.77 -25.18 23.05
C VAL A 204 26.98 -25.49 21.57
N ALA A 205 28.15 -25.16 21.06
CA ALA A 205 28.70 -25.82 19.87
C ALA A 205 29.63 -26.97 20.33
N PRO A 206 29.44 -28.22 19.87
CA PRO A 206 30.52 -29.19 19.90
C PRO A 206 31.27 -29.15 18.56
N LEU A 207 32.51 -28.68 18.63
CA LEU A 207 33.50 -28.81 17.57
C LEU A 207 33.92 -30.28 17.41
N SER A 208 33.77 -30.76 16.17
CA SER A 208 34.72 -31.61 15.43
C SER A 208 35.21 -32.95 16.03
N GLY A 209 34.87 -34.04 15.33
CA GLY A 209 35.52 -35.35 15.47
C GLY A 209 35.31 -36.21 14.23
N SER A 210 36.33 -36.22 13.37
CA SER A 210 36.49 -36.94 12.09
C SER A 210 36.25 -38.45 12.10
N GLY A 211 35.85 -39.00 10.95
CA GLY A 211 36.00 -40.42 10.60
C GLY A 211 34.99 -40.83 9.50
N SER A 212 35.22 -40.51 8.23
CA SER A 212 35.98 -41.31 7.25
C SER A 212 35.49 -42.74 7.04
N GLN A 213 35.20 -43.03 5.76
CA GLN A 213 35.26 -44.31 5.04
C GLN A 213 33.97 -45.04 4.63
N ASN A 214 33.93 -45.27 3.31
CA ASN A 214 33.51 -46.47 2.57
C ASN A 214 32.22 -46.42 1.74
N SER A 215 32.43 -46.06 0.47
CA SER A 215 32.19 -46.91 -0.70
C SER A 215 31.44 -48.23 -0.49
N ARG A 216 30.33 -48.39 -1.22
CA ARG A 216 29.88 -49.59 -1.97
C ARG A 216 28.50 -49.26 -2.56
N GLU A 217 28.39 -48.99 -3.86
CA GLU A 217 28.22 -50.01 -4.91
C GLU A 217 27.10 -51.02 -4.58
N ARG A 218 25.90 -50.82 -5.13
CA ARG A 218 25.02 -51.85 -5.73
C ARG A 218 23.71 -51.20 -6.23
N LYS A 219 23.56 -50.97 -7.54
CA LYS A 219 22.94 -51.87 -8.55
C LYS A 219 21.52 -52.36 -8.24
N ARG A 220 20.60 -51.88 -9.09
CA ARG A 220 19.47 -52.59 -9.76
C ARG A 220 18.31 -53.15 -8.91
N ARG A 221 17.08 -52.70 -9.25
CA ARG A 221 15.97 -53.46 -9.91
C ARG A 221 14.68 -52.62 -9.80
N ARG A 222 14.07 -52.15 -10.90
CA ARG A 222 13.13 -52.83 -11.84
C ARG A 222 11.98 -53.57 -11.12
N SER A 223 10.76 -53.02 -11.23
CA SER A 223 9.51 -53.63 -11.74
C SER A 223 8.33 -52.78 -11.26
N ASP A 224 7.63 -52.05 -12.14
CA ASP A 224 6.43 -52.52 -12.86
C ASP A 224 5.34 -53.04 -11.91
N ASN A 225 4.23 -52.32 -11.83
CA ASN A 225 2.94 -52.92 -11.51
C ASN A 225 1.84 -52.25 -12.33
N ARG A 226 1.49 -52.91 -13.45
CA ARG A 226 0.16 -52.84 -14.05
C ARG A 226 -0.67 -53.93 -13.37
N TYR A 227 -1.88 -53.60 -12.94
CA TYR A 227 -3.11 -54.27 -13.33
C TYR A 227 -4.28 -53.35 -12.98
#